data_AF-A0A0E2LB67-F1
#
_entry.id   AF-A0A0E2LB67-F1
#
_cell.length_a   1.000
_cell.length_b   1.000
_cell.length_c   1.000
_cell.angle_alpha   90.00
_cell.angle_beta   90.00
_cell.angle_gamma   90.00
#
_symmetry.space_group_name_H-M   'P 1'
#
loop_
_entity.id
_entity.type
_entity.pdbx_description
1 polymer ?
#
loop_
_entity_poly.entity_id
_entity_poly.type
_entity_poly.pdbx_seq_one_letter_code
_entity_poly.pdbx_strand_id
1 'polypeptide(L)'
;MSEKKTRTGSENRKRIVKFTARFTEDEAEIVREKAESSGQTVSTFIRSSSLDKVVNCRTDDRMIDEIMRLGRLQKHLFVEGKRTGDKEYAEVLVAITEYVNALRRDLMGR
;
A
#
# COMPACT_ATOMS: atom_id res chain seq x y z
N MET A 1 37.03 9.71 -23.68
CA MET A 1 36.56 8.51 -22.95
C MET A 1 35.13 8.76 -22.53
N SER A 2 34.15 8.18 -23.23
CA SER A 2 32.73 8.38 -22.91
C SER A 2 32.33 7.39 -21.83
N GLU A 3 31.98 7.89 -20.65
CA GLU A 3 31.45 7.08 -19.55
C GLU A 3 30.15 6.41 -20.00
N LYS A 4 30.20 5.09 -20.20
CA LYS A 4 29.00 4.28 -20.43
C LYS A 4 28.15 4.33 -19.17
N LYS A 5 27.11 5.17 -19.21
CA LYS A 5 26.01 5.18 -18.24
C LYS A 5 25.44 3.76 -18.13
N THR A 6 25.74 3.06 -17.04
CA THR A 6 25.23 1.72 -16.74
C THR A 6 23.71 1.81 -16.63
N ARG A 7 23.01 1.47 -17.71
CA ARG A 7 21.55 1.35 -17.68
C ARG A 7 21.20 0.23 -16.72
N THR A 8 20.80 0.58 -15.50
CA THR A 8 20.29 -0.36 -14.51
C THR A 8 19.05 -1.01 -15.12
N GLY A 9 19.20 -2.23 -15.65
CA GLY A 9 18.08 -2.97 -16.22
C GLY A 9 16.96 -3.07 -15.19
N SER A 10 15.71 -2.90 -15.65
CA SER A 10 14.49 -3.14 -14.86
C SER A 10 14.66 -4.37 -13.97
N GLU A 11 14.22 -4.32 -12.71
CA GLU A 11 14.34 -5.45 -11.77
C GLU A 11 13.84 -6.78 -12.35
N ASN A 12 12.84 -6.74 -13.23
CA ASN A 12 12.33 -7.90 -13.94
C ASN A 12 13.40 -8.60 -14.79
N ARG A 13 14.36 -7.85 -15.36
CA ARG A 13 15.48 -8.39 -16.14
C ARG A 13 16.60 -8.97 -15.28
N LYS A 14 16.64 -8.68 -13.98
CA LYS A 14 17.59 -9.31 -13.03
C LYS A 14 17.10 -10.67 -12.53
N ARG A 15 15.80 -10.94 -12.63
CA ARG A 15 15.13 -12.15 -12.12
C ARG A 15 15.07 -13.23 -13.21
N ILE A 16 16.21 -13.89 -13.46
CA ILE A 16 16.39 -14.84 -14.57
C ILE A 16 16.15 -16.30 -14.15
N VAL A 17 16.38 -16.63 -12.87
CA VAL A 17 16.25 -18.00 -12.34
C VAL A 17 14.78 -18.38 -12.19
N LYS A 18 14.38 -19.51 -12.79
CA LYS A 18 13.04 -20.09 -12.68
C LYS A 18 13.00 -21.09 -11.54
N PHE A 19 11.98 -21.00 -10.70
CA PHE A 19 11.67 -21.97 -9.66
C PHE A 19 10.36 -22.66 -10.02
N THR A 20 10.34 -23.99 -10.06
CA THR A 20 9.15 -24.78 -10.40
C THR A 20 8.71 -25.56 -9.17
N ALA A 21 7.46 -25.37 -8.76
CA ALA A 21 6.82 -26.09 -7.66
C ALA A 21 5.60 -26.84 -8.19
N ARG A 22 5.33 -28.03 -7.65
CA ARG A 22 4.13 -28.80 -7.94
C ARG A 22 3.08 -28.48 -6.87
N PHE A 23 1.84 -28.30 -7.30
CA PHE A 23 0.68 -28.05 -6.45
C PHE A 23 -0.43 -29.00 -6.87
N THR A 24 -1.28 -29.39 -5.92
CA THR A 24 -2.59 -29.95 -6.24
C THR A 24 -3.54 -28.85 -6.74
N GLU A 25 -4.69 -29.22 -7.31
CA GLU A 25 -5.67 -28.22 -7.78
C GLU A 25 -6.19 -27.36 -6.61
N ASP A 26 -6.49 -27.98 -5.47
CA ASP A 26 -6.94 -27.30 -4.26
C ASP A 26 -5.90 -26.32 -3.72
N GLU A 27 -4.62 -26.74 -3.64
CA GLU A 27 -3.53 -25.88 -3.19
C GLU A 27 -3.33 -24.68 -4.14
N ALA A 28 -3.43 -24.92 -5.45
CA ALA A 28 -3.28 -23.87 -6.46
C ALA A 28 -4.41 -22.83 -6.39
N GLU A 29 -5.63 -23.26 -6.03
CA GLU A 29 -6.76 -22.36 -5.82
C GLU A 29 -6.56 -21.48 -4.58
N ILE A 30 -6.16 -22.08 -3.45
CA ILE A 30 -5.85 -21.34 -2.21
C ILE A 30 -4.75 -20.30 -2.46
N VAL A 31 -3.71 -20.66 -3.21
CA VAL A 31 -2.62 -19.72 -3.54
C VAL A 31 -3.10 -18.60 -4.47
N ARG A 32 -4.00 -18.89 -5.42
CA ARG A 32 -4.60 -17.89 -6.30
C ARG A 32 -5.46 -16.89 -5.51
N GLU A 33 -6.33 -17.38 -4.64
CA GLU A 33 -7.19 -16.55 -3.80
C GLU A 33 -6.36 -15.64 -2.87
N LYS A 34 -5.33 -16.21 -2.23
CA LYS A 34 -4.41 -15.42 -1.38
C LYS A 34 -3.65 -14.37 -2.18
N ALA A 35 -3.16 -14.71 -3.37
CA ALA A 35 -2.50 -13.76 -4.24
C ALA A 35 -3.43 -12.62 -4.66
N GLU A 36 -4.68 -12.93 -5.03
CA GLU A 36 -5.71 -11.94 -5.39
C GLU A 36 -6.07 -11.03 -4.21
N SER A 37 -6.28 -11.60 -3.02
CA SER A 37 -6.54 -10.83 -1.80
C SER A 37 -5.41 -9.86 -1.45
N SER A 38 -4.16 -10.21 -1.81
CA SER A 38 -2.99 -9.36 -1.62
C SER A 38 -2.75 -8.35 -2.75
N GLY A 39 -3.54 -8.42 -3.84
CA GLY A 39 -3.37 -7.57 -5.03
C GLY A 39 -2.08 -7.86 -5.81
N GLN A 40 -1.52 -9.06 -5.71
CA GLN A 40 -0.26 -9.46 -6.35
C GLN A 40 -0.47 -10.59 -7.36
N THR A 41 0.44 -10.71 -8.34
CA THR A 41 0.49 -11.92 -9.16
C THR A 41 0.95 -13.11 -8.33
N VAL A 42 0.50 -14.33 -8.65
CA VAL A 42 0.86 -15.57 -7.94
C VAL A 42 2.38 -15.72 -7.75
N SER A 43 3.17 -15.43 -8.79
CA SER A 43 4.64 -15.51 -8.71
C SER A 43 5.27 -14.45 -7.81
N THR A 44 4.64 -13.28 -7.70
CA THR A 44 5.05 -12.22 -6.78
C THR A 44 4.70 -12.59 -5.34
N PHE A 45 3.49 -13.10 -5.13
CA PHE A 45 2.97 -13.55 -3.83
C PHE A 45 3.81 -14.69 -3.23
N ILE A 46 4.13 -15.72 -4.03
CA ILE A 46 4.99 -16.83 -3.58
C ILE A 46 6.37 -16.28 -3.20
N ARG A 47 6.94 -15.41 -4.04
CA ARG A 47 8.27 -14.85 -3.79
C ARG A 47 8.31 -13.94 -2.57
N SER A 48 7.32 -13.07 -2.37
CA SER A 48 7.24 -12.19 -1.20
C SER A 48 7.08 -13.01 0.07
N SER A 49 6.17 -13.99 0.05
CA SER A 49 5.94 -14.92 1.16
C SER A 49 7.18 -15.76 1.51
N SER A 50 7.94 -16.25 0.52
CA SER A 50 9.13 -17.06 0.78
C SER A 50 10.39 -16.27 1.19
N LEU A 51 10.39 -14.95 1.02
CA LEU A 51 11.54 -14.09 1.35
C LEU A 51 11.29 -13.23 2.59
N ASP A 52 10.24 -13.51 3.37
CA ASP A 52 9.74 -12.69 4.48
C ASP A 52 9.55 -11.21 4.11
N LYS A 53 9.36 -10.94 2.81
CA LYS A 53 9.06 -9.59 2.35
C LYS A 53 7.59 -9.38 2.65
N VAL A 54 7.35 -8.47 3.60
CA VAL A 54 6.03 -8.01 4.01
C VAL A 54 5.16 -7.87 2.77
N VAL A 55 4.10 -8.65 2.73
CA VAL A 55 3.07 -8.58 1.70
C VAL A 55 2.41 -7.23 1.90
N ASN A 56 2.95 -6.20 1.25
CA ASN A 56 2.31 -4.90 1.21
C ASN A 56 1.05 -5.10 0.36
N CYS A 57 -0.07 -5.37 1.03
CA CYS A 57 -1.38 -5.04 0.49
C CYS A 57 -1.24 -3.58 0.10
N ARG A 58 -1.22 -3.34 -1.20
CA ARG A 58 -0.98 -2.02 -1.75
C ARG A 58 -2.23 -1.20 -1.43
N THR A 59 -2.31 -0.68 -0.20
CA THR A 59 -3.29 0.34 0.13
C THR A 59 -3.05 1.44 -0.88
N ASP A 60 -4.01 1.59 -1.77
CA ASP A 60 -3.86 2.42 -2.96
C ASP A 60 -3.53 3.83 -2.46
N ASP A 61 -2.42 4.42 -2.91
CA ASP A 61 -2.05 5.79 -2.55
C ASP A 61 -3.24 6.75 -2.81
N ARG A 62 -4.10 6.39 -3.78
CA ARG A 62 -5.39 7.04 -4.06
C ARG A 62 -6.37 7.01 -2.90
N MET A 63 -6.46 5.93 -2.12
CA MET A 63 -7.30 5.87 -0.93
C MET A 63 -6.76 6.82 0.15
N ILE A 64 -5.44 6.87 0.34
CA ILE A 64 -4.82 7.80 1.31
C ILE A 64 -5.09 9.25 0.88
N ASP A 65 -4.92 9.55 -0.40
CA ASP A 65 -5.17 10.87 -0.96
C ASP A 65 -6.64 11.28 -0.83
N GLU A 66 -7.59 10.36 -1.03
CA GLU A 66 -9.01 10.65 -0.88
C GLU A 66 -9.40 10.87 0.58
N ILE A 67 -8.86 10.08 1.52
CA ILE A 67 -9.08 10.34 2.96
C ILE A 67 -8.52 11.72 3.35
N MET A 68 -7.34 12.08 2.85
CA MET A 68 -6.75 13.40 3.08
C MET A 68 -7.57 14.53 2.44
N ARG A 69 -8.21 14.29 1.29
CA ARG A 69 -9.10 15.24 0.64
C ARG A 69 -10.37 15.45 1.47
N LEU A 70 -10.99 14.37 1.93
CA LEU A 70 -12.19 14.41 2.77
C LEU A 70 -11.93 15.07 4.12
N GLY A 71 -10.79 14.78 4.77
CA GLY A 71 -10.40 15.45 6.01
C GLY A 71 -10.19 16.97 5.85
N ARG A 72 -9.60 17.40 4.73
CA ARG A 72 -9.48 18.84 4.39
C ARG A 72 -10.84 19.50 4.16
N LEU A 73 -11.74 18.84 3.44
CA LEU A 73 -13.10 19.33 3.20
C LEU A 73 -13.88 19.46 4.50
N GLN A 74 -13.79 18.47 5.39
CA GLN A 74 -14.42 18.52 6.71
C GLN A 74 -13.88 19.68 7.55
N LYS A 75 -12.56 19.90 7.58
CA LYS A 75 -11.96 21.06 8.26
C LYS A 75 -12.48 22.38 7.69
N HIS A 76 -12.59 22.50 6.37
CA HIS A 76 -13.10 23.69 5.72
C HIS A 76 -14.56 23.97 6.08
N LEU A 77 -15.43 22.96 5.99
CA LEU A 77 -16.85 23.06 6.38
C LEU A 77 -17.02 23.40 7.87
N PHE A 78 -16.16 22.88 8.75
CA PHE A 78 -16.16 23.23 10.17
C PHE A 78 -15.81 24.71 10.41
N VAL A 79 -14.79 25.23 9.72
CA VAL A 79 -14.37 26.64 9.84
C VAL A 79 -15.41 27.59 9.24
N GLU A 80 -16.01 27.26 8.10
CA GLU A 80 -17.04 28.09 7.46
C GLU A 80 -18.38 28.07 8.20
N GLY A 81 -18.74 26.94 8.83
CA GLY A 81 -20.02 26.75 9.49
C GLY A 81 -20.24 27.54 10.78
N LYS A 82 -19.26 28.33 11.26
CA LYS A 82 -19.33 29.15 12.49
C LYS A 82 -19.88 28.42 13.75
N ARG A 83 -19.70 27.10 13.85
CA ARG A 83 -19.90 26.36 15.11
C ARG A 83 -18.62 26.40 15.91
N THR A 84 -18.29 27.59 16.40
CA THR A 84 -17.21 27.84 17.35
C THR A 84 -17.59 27.16 18.67
N GLY A 85 -17.17 25.91 18.91
CA GLY A 85 -17.34 25.34 20.26
C GLY A 85 -17.22 23.83 20.43
N ASP A 86 -17.55 22.99 19.45
CA ASP A 86 -17.53 21.54 19.72
C ASP A 86 -16.11 20.98 19.60
N LYS A 87 -15.42 20.98 20.74
CA LYS A 87 -14.11 20.38 20.95
C LYS A 87 -14.03 18.95 20.42
N GLU A 88 -15.13 18.21 20.54
CA GLU A 88 -15.31 16.83 20.09
C GLU A 88 -15.14 16.68 18.56
N TYR A 89 -15.61 17.64 17.75
CA TYR A 89 -15.43 17.60 16.29
C TYR A 89 -13.99 17.89 15.87
N ALA A 90 -13.31 18.80 16.57
CA ALA A 90 -11.90 19.07 16.34
C ALA A 90 -11.01 17.87 16.72
N GLU A 91 -11.34 17.19 17.83
CA GLU A 91 -10.65 15.98 18.29
C GLU A 91 -10.80 14.81 17.30
N VAL A 92 -11.99 14.59 16.74
CA VAL A 92 -12.21 13.57 15.70
C VAL A 92 -11.38 13.87 14.44
N LEU A 93 -11.28 15.13 14.03
CA LEU A 93 -10.46 15.54 12.88
C LEU A 93 -8.97 15.29 13.10
N VAL A 94 -8.47 15.60 14.30
CA VAL A 94 -7.08 15.31 14.68
C VAL A 94 -6.84 13.80 14.66
N ALA A 95 -7.73 13.01 15.26
CA ALA A 95 -7.62 11.55 15.31
C ALA A 95 -7.60 10.91 13.92
N ILE A 96 -8.45 11.37 12.98
CA ILE A 96 -8.43 10.89 11.59
C ILE A 96 -7.09 11.21 10.92
N THR A 97 -6.59 12.43 11.10
CA THR A 97 -5.32 12.86 10.50
C THR A 97 -4.13 12.08 11.05
N GLU A 98 -4.11 11.84 12.37
CA GLU A 98 -3.09 11.05 13.04
C GLU A 98 -3.12 9.59 12.60
N TYR A 99 -4.30 8.99 12.49
CA TYR A 99 -4.46 7.61 12.04
C TYR A 99 -4.01 7.42 10.59
N VAL A 100 -4.34 8.35 9.70
CA VAL A 100 -3.87 8.32 8.29
C VAL A 100 -2.37 8.47 8.20
N ASN A 101 -1.76 9.35 9.02
CA ASN A 101 -0.31 9.49 9.08
C ASN A 101 0.38 8.25 9.65
N ALA A 102 -0.23 7.59 10.65
CA ALA A 102 0.25 6.32 11.18
C ALA A 102 0.18 5.22 10.09
N LEU A 103 -0.96 5.07 9.41
CA LEU A 103 -1.12 4.16 8.28
C LEU A 103 -0.08 4.43 7.19
N ARG A 104 0.14 5.70 6.84
CA ARG A 104 1.14 6.09 5.84
C ARG A 104 2.56 5.71 6.26
N ARG A 105 2.90 5.85 7.54
CA ARG A 105 4.20 5.40 8.07
C ARG A 105 4.33 3.88 8.06
N ASP A 106 3.28 3.15 8.41
CA ASP A 106 3.31 1.69 8.39
C ASP A 106 3.36 1.12 6.97
N LEU A 107 2.73 1.82 6.01
CA LEU A 107 2.70 1.44 4.60
C LEU A 107 3.96 1.87 3.81
N MET A 108 4.52 3.05 4.09
CA MET A 108 5.67 3.61 3.36
C MET A 108 7.00 3.58 4.12
N GLY A 109 6.99 3.20 5.41
CA GLY A 109 8.16 3.18 6.30
C GLY A 109 8.87 1.83 6.39
N ARG A 110 8.77 0.98 5.37
CA ARG A 110 9.61 -0.22 5.22
C ARG A 110 10.30 -0.24 3.86
#